data_AF-A0A382E9T8-F1
#
_entry.id   AF-A0A382E9T8-F1
#
_cell.length_a   1.000
_cell.length_b   1.000
_cell.length_c   1.000
_cell.angle_alpha   90.00
_cell.angle_beta   90.00
_cell.angle_gamma   90.00
#
_symmetry.space_group_name_H-M   'P 1'
#
loop_
_entity.id
_entity.type
_entity.pdbx_description
1 polymer ?
#
loop_
_entity_poly.entity_id
_entity_poly.type
_entity_poly.pdbx_seq_one_letter_code
_entity_poly.pdbx_strand_id
1 'polypeptide(L)'
;MQIKANTFLALMIFLCASTSLYAQQKDISKLFEERVKLVDGQMSFNTHGVTYNHGKAPQVNNRDSNFYSTLVDSSKNGYGAYSKSTNPLAYGVDEGYFAVYRQLDDDMDTHGVIGAAQSEDGEEWYTSQGLNMIYPNGDESPNLPTATGTPQGRYPSAGYAAGAKPTAIWNEYANASFGGGVNGGYPLHAYNTLGMGEDAYWVDPVQTNSGCATYPCDPPDLWVGNATLIPTGGGSMGDYKFLAAYVSWEAGTYKSYMITSSYHTNGYNLLNDPYLWTDDLEITDDGDSIFYGGNYVSNGDYHINAEGLGYMVQVGWPNLTDYDGDDTDVGELSFWAQGFFIKQTEVVFNVPEKFTTASCDAKAANLFFAGLNGILVIFFISLTIF
;
A
#
# COMPACT_ATOMS: atom_id res chain seq x y z
N MET A 1 55.05 -8.09 20.13
CA MET A 1 53.82 -8.33 19.33
C MET A 1 52.65 -8.82 20.18
N GLN A 2 52.86 -9.75 21.11
CA GLN A 2 51.81 -10.36 21.94
C GLN A 2 51.00 -9.37 22.81
N ILE A 3 51.65 -8.34 23.36
CA ILE A 3 50.96 -7.34 24.19
C ILE A 3 49.90 -6.55 23.38
N LYS A 4 50.21 -6.16 22.13
CA LYS A 4 49.28 -5.41 21.27
C LYS A 4 48.09 -6.26 20.80
N ALA A 5 48.30 -7.56 20.58
CA ALA A 5 47.23 -8.50 20.24
C ALA A 5 46.24 -8.68 21.40
N ASN A 6 46.75 -8.77 22.63
CA ASN A 6 45.91 -8.89 23.82
C ASN A 6 45.13 -7.60 24.11
N THR A 7 45.70 -6.42 23.82
CA THR A 7 44.97 -5.14 23.96
C THR A 7 43.86 -5.00 22.92
N PHE A 8 44.09 -5.48 21.69
CA PHE A 8 43.09 -5.46 20.62
C PHE A 8 41.93 -6.42 20.88
N LEU A 9 42.23 -7.62 21.39
CA LEU A 9 41.22 -8.60 21.79
C LEU A 9 40.37 -8.09 22.97
N ALA A 10 40.99 -7.45 23.97
CA ALA A 10 40.26 -6.85 25.08
C ALA A 10 39.34 -5.71 24.63
N LEU A 11 39.76 -4.90 23.64
CA LEU A 11 38.94 -3.84 23.07
C LEU A 11 37.73 -4.40 22.31
N MET A 12 37.93 -5.47 21.53
CA MET A 12 36.83 -6.16 20.83
C MET A 12 35.81 -6.77 21.79
N ILE A 13 36.27 -7.44 22.85
CA ILE A 13 35.37 -8.01 23.86
C ILE A 13 34.58 -6.90 24.57
N PHE A 14 35.23 -5.77 24.87
CA PHE A 14 34.57 -4.63 25.50
C PHE A 14 33.53 -3.97 24.58
N LEU A 15 33.82 -3.85 23.28
CA LEU A 15 32.88 -3.36 22.27
C LEU A 15 31.67 -4.30 22.12
N CYS A 16 31.90 -5.61 22.03
CA CYS A 16 30.82 -6.61 21.96
C CYS A 16 29.98 -6.67 23.24
N ALA A 17 30.58 -6.46 24.41
CA ALA A 17 29.84 -6.37 25.68
C ALA A 17 29.01 -5.08 25.78
N SER A 18 29.52 -3.97 25.24
CA SER A 18 28.81 -2.69 25.27
C SER A 18 27.59 -2.65 24.33
N THR A 19 27.67 -3.31 23.16
CA THR A 19 26.55 -3.40 22.22
C THR A 19 25.45 -4.32 22.73
N SER A 20 25.81 -5.40 23.43
CA SER A 20 24.83 -6.31 24.07
C SER A 20 24.14 -5.68 25.28
N LEU A 21 24.83 -4.85 26.07
CA LEU A 21 24.22 -4.07 27.16
C LEU A 21 23.30 -2.96 26.66
N TYR A 22 23.64 -2.28 25.55
CA TYR A 22 22.76 -1.28 24.92
C TYR A 22 21.53 -1.92 24.25
N ALA A 23 21.66 -3.12 23.69
CA ALA A 23 20.55 -3.88 23.14
C ALA A 23 19.57 -4.35 24.23
N GLN A 24 20.07 -4.74 25.43
CA GLN A 24 19.21 -5.07 26.57
C GLN A 24 18.49 -3.85 27.17
N GLN A 25 19.08 -2.65 27.11
CA GLN A 25 18.46 -1.45 27.67
C GLN A 25 17.36 -0.84 26.78
N LYS A 26 17.25 -1.28 25.52
CA LYS A 26 16.23 -0.85 24.56
C LYS A 26 15.31 -1.99 24.07
N ASP A 27 15.03 -2.96 24.95
CA ASP A 27 13.86 -3.84 24.78
C ASP A 27 12.56 -3.03 25.07
N ILE A 28 12.34 -1.98 24.26
CA ILE A 28 11.12 -1.17 24.24
C ILE A 28 9.95 -2.02 23.71
N SER A 29 10.23 -3.11 23.00
CA SER A 29 9.26 -4.14 22.60
C SER A 29 8.44 -4.66 23.77
N LYS A 30 9.08 -4.95 24.92
CA LYS A 30 8.35 -5.36 26.13
C LYS A 30 7.50 -4.27 26.78
N LEU A 31 7.87 -2.99 26.60
CA LEU A 31 7.05 -1.87 27.08
C LEU A 31 5.80 -1.65 26.20
N PHE A 32 5.80 -2.13 24.95
CA PHE A 32 4.61 -2.15 24.10
C PHE A 32 3.68 -3.32 24.43
N GLU A 33 4.23 -4.50 24.75
CA GLU A 33 3.45 -5.68 25.14
C GLU A 33 2.57 -5.46 26.39
N GLU A 34 3.00 -4.63 27.34
CA GLU A 34 2.18 -4.29 28.51
C GLU A 34 1.10 -3.24 28.24
N ARG A 35 1.24 -2.38 27.22
CA ARG A 35 0.25 -1.32 26.91
C ARG A 35 -0.84 -1.75 25.94
N VAL A 36 -0.67 -2.87 25.23
CA VAL A 36 -1.68 -3.44 24.34
C VAL A 36 -1.91 -4.90 24.70
N LYS A 37 -2.29 -5.17 25.95
CA LYS A 37 -3.04 -6.39 26.22
C LYS A 37 -4.43 -6.19 25.64
N LEU A 38 -4.68 -6.77 24.47
CA LEU A 38 -6.04 -7.08 24.02
C LEU A 38 -6.69 -7.89 25.15
N VAL A 39 -7.64 -7.27 25.86
CA VAL A 39 -8.35 -7.88 27.00
C VAL A 39 -9.35 -8.94 26.54
N ASP A 40 -9.55 -9.09 25.23
CA ASP A 40 -10.30 -10.22 24.68
C ASP A 40 -9.32 -11.31 24.27
N GLY A 41 -9.45 -12.48 24.91
CA GLY A 41 -8.70 -13.66 24.51
C GLY A 41 -8.93 -13.88 23.03
N GLN A 42 -7.83 -13.88 22.26
CA GLN A 42 -7.83 -14.13 20.83
C GLN A 42 -8.43 -15.53 20.60
N MET A 43 -9.75 -15.60 20.43
CA MET A 43 -10.40 -16.80 19.95
C MET A 43 -9.89 -16.97 18.54
N SER A 44 -8.97 -17.94 18.37
CA SER A 44 -8.61 -18.61 17.12
C SER A 44 -9.58 -18.24 16.01
N PHE A 45 -9.09 -17.52 14.99
CA PHE A 45 -9.82 -17.34 13.74
C PHE A 45 -10.26 -18.72 13.26
N ASN A 46 -11.52 -19.05 13.52
CA ASN A 46 -12.05 -20.35 13.23
C ASN A 46 -12.30 -20.34 11.72
N THR A 47 -11.44 -21.00 10.96
CA THR A 47 -11.49 -21.16 9.49
C THR A 47 -12.68 -22.01 9.02
N HIS A 48 -13.78 -22.02 9.76
CA HIS A 48 -14.97 -22.79 9.45
C HIS A 48 -15.97 -21.92 8.69
N GLY A 49 -15.90 -21.98 7.35
CA GLY A 49 -17.04 -21.85 6.44
C GLY A 49 -17.79 -20.52 6.38
N VAL A 50 -18.28 -20.19 5.19
CA VAL A 50 -19.09 -19.00 4.88
C VAL A 50 -20.53 -19.15 5.40
N THR A 51 -20.70 -19.39 6.70
CA THR A 51 -22.01 -19.41 7.35
C THR A 51 -22.05 -18.35 8.43
N TYR A 52 -22.48 -17.16 7.99
CA TYR A 52 -23.21 -16.14 8.75
C TYR A 52 -22.93 -16.09 10.25
N ASN A 53 -21.83 -15.43 10.62
CA ASN A 53 -21.77 -14.64 11.83
C ASN A 53 -20.82 -13.48 11.53
N HIS A 54 -21.38 -12.35 11.11
CA HIS A 54 -20.68 -11.08 11.30
C HIS A 54 -20.26 -11.07 12.77
N GLY A 55 -18.96 -10.91 13.04
CA GLY A 55 -18.49 -10.78 14.42
C GLY A 55 -19.37 -9.75 15.11
N LYS A 56 -19.94 -10.11 16.27
CA LYS A 56 -20.69 -9.13 17.07
C LYS A 56 -19.81 -7.90 17.20
N ALA A 57 -20.35 -6.72 16.90
CA ALA A 57 -19.65 -5.47 17.14
C ALA A 57 -19.07 -5.52 18.57
N PRO A 58 -17.75 -5.25 18.74
CA PRO A 58 -17.09 -5.36 20.03
C PRO A 58 -17.95 -4.71 21.12
N GLN A 59 -18.41 -5.53 22.07
CA GLN A 59 -19.21 -5.02 23.18
C GLN A 59 -18.23 -4.57 24.25
N VAL A 60 -17.92 -3.27 24.29
CA VAL A 60 -17.06 -2.74 25.35
C VAL A 60 -17.84 -2.61 26.66
N ASN A 61 -17.19 -3.01 27.75
CA ASN A 61 -17.75 -2.87 29.09
C ASN A 61 -17.59 -1.41 29.53
N ASN A 62 -18.62 -0.61 29.27
CA ASN A 62 -18.66 0.86 29.41
C ASN A 62 -18.60 1.38 30.88
N ARG A 63 -18.03 0.62 31.81
CA ARG A 63 -17.88 1.08 33.21
C ARG A 63 -16.55 1.77 33.48
N ASP A 64 -15.50 1.47 32.70
CA ASP A 64 -14.13 1.97 32.91
C ASP A 64 -13.34 2.21 31.58
N SER A 65 -14.00 2.23 30.42
CA SER A 65 -13.33 2.39 29.11
C SER A 65 -13.61 3.75 28.47
N ASN A 66 -12.57 4.54 28.17
CA ASN A 66 -12.63 5.71 27.27
C ASN A 66 -12.83 5.32 25.79
N PHE A 67 -13.39 4.15 25.52
CA PHE A 67 -13.63 3.67 24.18
C PHE A 67 -15.01 4.14 23.73
N TYR A 68 -15.04 4.82 22.60
CA TYR A 68 -16.27 5.18 21.89
C TYR A 68 -16.24 4.55 20.49
N SER A 69 -17.42 4.35 19.93
CA SER A 69 -17.57 3.85 18.57
C SER A 69 -18.71 4.58 17.88
N THR A 70 -18.45 5.10 16.69
CA THR A 70 -19.45 5.75 15.86
C THR A 70 -19.76 4.85 14.66
N LEU A 71 -21.05 4.62 14.38
CA LEU A 71 -21.46 3.96 13.16
C LEU A 71 -21.43 5.00 12.02
N VAL A 72 -20.50 4.82 11.08
CA VAL A 72 -20.40 5.65 9.89
C VAL A 72 -21.40 5.19 8.83
N ASP A 73 -21.33 3.91 8.45
CA ASP A 73 -22.24 3.32 7.48
C ASP A 73 -22.28 1.79 7.59
N SER A 74 -23.15 1.17 6.80
CA SER A 74 -23.34 -0.26 6.65
C SER A 74 -22.88 -0.76 5.27
N SER A 75 -22.43 -2.01 5.21
CA SER A 75 -21.93 -2.62 3.97
C SER A 75 -22.44 -4.05 3.84
N LYS A 76 -22.71 -4.47 2.60
CA LYS A 76 -23.10 -5.84 2.27
C LYS A 76 -21.86 -6.74 2.20
N ASN A 77 -21.95 -7.97 2.72
CA ASN A 77 -20.90 -9.00 2.62
C ASN A 77 -19.58 -8.71 3.36
N GLY A 78 -19.52 -7.73 4.26
CA GLY A 78 -18.33 -7.46 5.09
C GLY A 78 -17.14 -6.83 4.35
N TYR A 79 -17.30 -6.48 3.07
CA TYR A 79 -16.27 -5.81 2.26
C TYR A 79 -16.31 -4.30 2.40
N GLY A 80 -16.47 -3.80 3.63
CA GLY A 80 -16.78 -2.39 3.91
C GLY A 80 -15.65 -1.44 3.52
N ALA A 81 -14.43 -1.68 3.97
CA ALA A 81 -13.35 -0.71 3.78
C ALA A 81 -11.97 -1.38 3.78
N TYR A 82 -11.79 -2.35 4.68
CA TYR A 82 -10.49 -2.93 4.98
C TYR A 82 -10.22 -4.19 4.15
N SER A 83 -9.15 -4.12 3.35
CA SER A 83 -8.46 -5.27 2.78
C SER A 83 -6.97 -5.12 3.06
N LYS A 84 -6.20 -6.20 2.94
CA LYS A 84 -4.73 -6.14 3.17
C LYS A 84 -4.01 -5.12 2.28
N SER A 85 -4.61 -4.75 1.15
CA SER A 85 -3.98 -3.92 0.13
C SER A 85 -4.54 -2.50 0.09
N THR A 86 -5.66 -2.22 0.76
CA THR A 86 -6.31 -0.92 0.67
C THR A 86 -5.91 -0.02 1.81
N ASN A 87 -5.92 1.29 1.57
CA ASN A 87 -5.73 2.28 2.62
C ASN A 87 -7.03 3.09 2.82
N PRO A 88 -8.09 2.51 3.40
CA PRO A 88 -9.41 3.14 3.41
C PRO A 88 -9.57 4.26 4.44
N LEU A 89 -8.57 4.53 5.28
CA LEU A 89 -8.61 5.56 6.32
C LEU A 89 -7.32 6.36 6.27
N ALA A 90 -7.45 7.66 6.06
CA ALA A 90 -6.35 8.62 6.09
C ALA A 90 -6.64 9.70 7.14
N TYR A 91 -5.60 10.39 7.59
CA TYR A 91 -5.73 11.46 8.57
C TYR A 91 -4.76 12.61 8.26
N GLY A 92 -5.20 13.81 8.60
CA GLY A 92 -4.38 15.01 8.65
C GLY A 92 -4.18 15.40 10.10
N VAL A 93 -2.93 15.55 10.51
CA VAL A 93 -2.61 16.03 11.87
C VAL A 93 -3.29 17.39 12.07
N ASP A 94 -4.05 17.52 13.16
CA ASP A 94 -4.83 18.70 13.53
C ASP A 94 -5.96 19.12 12.56
N GLU A 95 -6.29 18.27 11.58
CA GLU A 95 -7.37 18.56 10.62
C GLU A 95 -8.45 17.48 10.56
N GLY A 96 -8.14 16.23 10.96
CA GLY A 96 -9.14 15.18 11.12
C GLY A 96 -8.88 13.92 10.31
N TYR A 97 -9.95 13.14 10.14
CA TYR A 97 -9.96 11.79 9.58
C TYR A 97 -10.85 11.73 8.34
N PHE A 98 -10.42 10.93 7.38
CA PHE A 98 -11.15 10.69 6.14
C PHE A 98 -11.19 9.20 5.83
N ALA A 99 -12.39 8.66 5.68
CA ALA A 99 -12.64 7.25 5.41
C ALA A 99 -13.35 7.06 4.06
N VAL A 100 -12.99 6.02 3.33
CA VAL A 100 -13.63 5.62 2.06
C VAL A 100 -14.02 4.16 2.15
N TYR A 101 -15.24 3.86 1.73
CA TYR A 101 -15.83 2.55 1.93
C TYR A 101 -16.82 2.19 0.82
N ARG A 102 -17.15 0.91 0.78
CA ARG A 102 -18.25 0.39 -0.02
C ARG A 102 -19.50 0.38 0.82
N GLN A 103 -20.51 1.11 0.37
CA GLN A 103 -21.79 1.21 1.04
C GLN A 103 -22.75 0.13 0.53
N LEU A 104 -23.75 -0.16 1.35
CA LEU A 104 -24.97 -0.85 0.93
C LEU A 104 -25.97 0.19 0.45
N ASP A 105 -26.42 0.05 -0.80
CA ASP A 105 -27.57 0.78 -1.33
C ASP A 105 -28.74 -0.20 -1.49
N ASP A 106 -29.81 0.02 -0.72
CA ASP A 106 -30.98 -0.85 -0.66
C ASP A 106 -31.77 -0.87 -1.98
N ASP A 107 -31.68 0.18 -2.79
CA ASP A 107 -32.44 0.31 -4.04
C ASP A 107 -31.73 -0.32 -5.24
N MET A 108 -30.39 -0.49 -5.17
CA MET A 108 -29.58 -0.86 -6.33
C MET A 108 -29.08 -2.32 -6.37
N ASP A 109 -29.44 -3.12 -5.35
CA ASP A 109 -28.99 -4.52 -5.11
C ASP A 109 -27.51 -4.76 -5.48
N THR A 110 -26.67 -3.73 -5.34
CA THR A 110 -25.25 -3.79 -5.59
C THR A 110 -24.51 -3.57 -4.29
N HIS A 111 -23.32 -4.15 -4.23
CA HIS A 111 -22.40 -4.03 -3.12
C HIS A 111 -21.22 -3.14 -3.51
N GLY A 112 -21.29 -2.48 -4.66
CA GLY A 112 -20.22 -1.71 -5.27
C GLY A 112 -20.42 -0.20 -5.24
N VAL A 113 -21.43 0.33 -4.56
CA VAL A 113 -21.54 1.78 -4.43
C VAL A 113 -20.44 2.27 -3.48
N ILE A 114 -19.77 3.38 -3.83
CA ILE A 114 -18.72 3.99 -3.02
C ILE A 114 -19.31 5.11 -2.18
N GLY A 115 -18.95 5.12 -0.90
CA GLY A 115 -19.23 6.18 0.05
C GLY A 115 -17.93 6.69 0.67
N ALA A 116 -18.00 7.86 1.27
CA ALA A 116 -16.90 8.44 2.01
C ALA A 116 -17.43 9.15 3.26
N ALA A 117 -16.60 9.26 4.29
CA ALA A 117 -16.94 10.00 5.49
C ALA A 117 -15.75 10.82 5.99
N GLN A 118 -16.05 12.00 6.51
CA GLN A 118 -15.09 12.96 7.03
C GLN A 118 -15.44 13.35 8.47
N SER A 119 -14.41 13.57 9.29
CA SER A 119 -14.55 13.91 10.71
C SER A 119 -13.38 14.77 11.16
N GLU A 120 -13.64 15.95 11.72
CA GLU A 120 -12.58 16.85 12.20
C GLU A 120 -11.97 16.40 13.54
N ASP A 121 -12.73 15.66 14.35
CA ASP A 121 -12.37 15.25 15.71
C ASP A 121 -12.29 13.72 15.91
N GLY A 122 -12.77 12.95 14.93
CA GLY A 122 -12.90 11.50 15.02
C GLY A 122 -14.12 11.02 15.81
N GLU A 123 -14.98 11.91 16.30
CA GLU A 123 -16.19 11.61 17.08
C GLU A 123 -17.45 11.77 16.21
N GLU A 124 -17.61 12.94 15.57
CA GLU A 124 -18.72 13.24 14.66
C GLU A 124 -18.29 13.01 13.21
N TRP A 125 -19.08 12.23 12.46
CA TRP A 125 -18.75 11.81 11.10
C TRP A 125 -19.84 12.26 10.12
N TYR A 126 -19.43 12.89 9.03
CA TYR A 126 -20.29 13.34 7.95
C TYR A 126 -20.08 12.47 6.73
N THR A 127 -21.15 11.82 6.27
CA THR A 127 -21.10 10.84 5.19
C THR A 127 -21.55 11.42 3.86
N SER A 128 -20.85 11.06 2.79
CA SER A 128 -21.24 11.29 1.40
C SER A 128 -21.44 9.95 0.71
N GLN A 129 -22.54 9.81 -0.02
CA GLN A 129 -22.96 8.56 -0.63
C GLN A 129 -23.07 8.72 -2.14
N GLY A 130 -22.80 7.63 -2.86
CA GLY A 130 -23.08 7.50 -4.28
C GLY A 130 -21.99 8.12 -5.13
N LEU A 131 -20.73 8.04 -4.68
CA LEU A 131 -19.63 8.73 -5.34
C LEU A 131 -19.32 8.19 -6.74
N ASN A 132 -19.80 7.00 -7.09
CA ASN A 132 -19.51 6.32 -8.35
C ASN A 132 -20.76 6.05 -9.21
N MET A 133 -21.75 6.95 -9.13
CA MET A 133 -22.99 6.84 -9.91
C MET A 133 -22.84 7.26 -11.37
N ILE A 134 -21.77 7.99 -11.68
CA ILE A 134 -21.44 8.53 -13.01
C ILE A 134 -19.98 8.19 -13.29
N TYR A 135 -19.65 7.82 -14.53
CA TYR A 135 -18.27 7.58 -14.97
C TYR A 135 -17.74 8.74 -15.83
N PRO A 136 -16.40 8.90 -15.96
CA PRO A 136 -15.79 10.02 -16.71
C PRO A 136 -16.26 10.17 -18.17
N ASN A 137 -16.75 9.09 -18.78
CA ASN A 137 -17.28 9.09 -20.15
C ASN A 137 -18.74 9.54 -20.25
N GLY A 138 -19.38 9.89 -19.13
CA GLY A 138 -20.77 10.34 -19.05
C GLY A 138 -21.78 9.20 -18.94
N ASP A 139 -21.35 7.95 -18.81
CA ASP A 139 -22.26 6.85 -18.48
C ASP A 139 -22.76 7.02 -17.04
N GLU A 140 -24.06 6.80 -16.83
CA GLU A 140 -24.72 6.93 -15.53
C GLU A 140 -25.47 5.64 -15.18
N SER A 141 -25.52 5.30 -13.88
CA SER A 141 -26.33 4.18 -13.40
C SER A 141 -27.82 4.38 -13.76
N PRO A 142 -28.54 3.36 -14.27
CA PRO A 142 -28.20 1.94 -14.31
C PRO A 142 -27.63 1.46 -15.67
N ASN A 143 -26.91 2.32 -16.41
CA ASN A 143 -26.31 1.98 -17.70
C ASN A 143 -24.77 2.10 -17.68
N LEU A 144 -24.15 1.95 -16.52
CA LEU A 144 -22.69 1.94 -16.41
C LEU A 144 -22.09 0.77 -17.20
N PRO A 145 -20.85 0.88 -17.67
CA PRO A 145 -20.17 -0.16 -18.43
C PRO A 145 -19.68 -1.30 -17.52
N THR A 146 -20.56 -1.81 -16.66
CA THR A 146 -20.40 -2.97 -15.79
C THR A 146 -21.35 -4.09 -16.23
N ALA A 147 -21.22 -5.28 -15.63
CA ALA A 147 -22.08 -6.42 -15.96
C ALA A 147 -23.56 -6.19 -15.61
N THR A 148 -23.85 -5.32 -14.64
CA THR A 148 -25.20 -5.07 -14.11
C THR A 148 -25.74 -3.70 -14.49
N GLY A 149 -24.94 -2.84 -15.13
CA GLY A 149 -25.28 -1.43 -15.37
C GLY A 149 -25.21 -0.55 -14.12
N THR A 150 -25.02 -1.14 -12.94
CA THR A 150 -24.90 -0.45 -11.64
C THR A 150 -23.44 -0.40 -11.20
N PRO A 151 -23.07 0.47 -10.24
CA PRO A 151 -21.71 0.61 -9.77
C PRO A 151 -21.19 -0.67 -9.13
N GLN A 152 -19.93 -0.99 -9.39
CA GLN A 152 -19.25 -2.21 -8.96
C GLN A 152 -17.90 -1.91 -8.30
N GLY A 153 -17.82 -0.80 -7.56
CA GLY A 153 -16.65 -0.34 -6.84
C GLY A 153 -16.05 -1.38 -5.89
N ARG A 154 -14.73 -1.37 -5.82
CA ARG A 154 -13.85 -2.28 -5.07
C ARG A 154 -12.59 -1.52 -4.61
N TYR A 155 -11.93 -2.09 -3.61
CA TYR A 155 -10.64 -1.63 -3.11
C TYR A 155 -10.58 -0.12 -2.76
N PRO A 156 -11.48 0.39 -1.91
CA PRO A 156 -11.50 1.81 -1.57
C PRO A 156 -10.22 2.23 -0.83
N SER A 157 -9.64 3.36 -1.20
CA SER A 157 -8.53 4.03 -0.52
C SER A 157 -8.83 5.51 -0.32
N ALA A 158 -8.36 6.05 0.81
CA ALA A 158 -8.50 7.42 1.24
C ALA A 158 -7.20 8.17 0.95
N GLY A 159 -7.26 9.13 0.03
CA GLY A 159 -6.21 10.10 -0.20
C GLY A 159 -6.48 11.35 0.65
N TYR A 160 -5.77 11.50 1.75
CA TYR A 160 -5.84 12.71 2.57
C TYR A 160 -4.52 12.94 3.33
N ALA A 161 -4.12 14.21 3.40
CA ALA A 161 -3.03 14.72 4.21
C ALA A 161 -3.43 16.11 4.69
N ALA A 162 -2.82 16.61 5.76
CA ALA A 162 -3.12 17.96 6.27
C ALA A 162 -2.96 19.01 5.15
N GLY A 163 -3.97 19.84 4.95
CA GLY A 163 -4.18 20.88 3.95
C GLY A 163 -4.71 20.39 2.59
N ALA A 164 -4.78 19.07 2.39
CA ALA A 164 -5.25 18.48 1.14
C ALA A 164 -6.78 18.50 1.06
N LYS A 165 -7.30 18.29 -0.14
CA LYS A 165 -8.73 18.00 -0.32
C LYS A 165 -8.95 16.49 -0.15
N PRO A 166 -9.93 16.06 0.68
CA PRO A 166 -10.26 14.63 0.81
C PRO A 166 -10.54 13.99 -0.55
N THR A 167 -9.82 12.92 -0.89
CA THR A 167 -9.89 12.25 -2.19
C THR A 167 -10.25 10.78 -2.01
N ALA A 168 -11.42 10.38 -2.49
CA ALA A 168 -11.85 8.99 -2.54
C ALA A 168 -11.27 8.31 -3.78
N ILE A 169 -10.70 7.12 -3.62
CA ILE A 169 -10.00 6.37 -4.68
C ILE A 169 -10.49 4.93 -4.67
N TRP A 170 -10.78 4.34 -5.82
CA TRP A 170 -11.27 2.96 -5.91
C TRP A 170 -11.02 2.33 -7.30
N ASN A 171 -11.39 1.06 -7.46
CA ASN A 171 -11.45 0.35 -8.73
C ASN A 171 -12.88 -0.05 -9.03
N GLU A 172 -13.33 0.09 -10.26
CA GLU A 172 -14.59 -0.47 -10.74
C GLU A 172 -14.39 -1.85 -11.36
N TYR A 173 -15.32 -2.77 -11.09
CA TYR A 173 -15.47 -3.98 -11.88
C TYR A 173 -16.24 -3.65 -13.17
N ALA A 174 -15.53 -3.08 -14.14
CA ALA A 174 -16.11 -2.77 -15.44
C ALA A 174 -16.09 -3.98 -16.37
N ASN A 175 -16.69 -3.84 -17.56
CA ASN A 175 -16.62 -4.84 -18.61
C ASN A 175 -15.19 -4.93 -19.19
N ALA A 176 -14.80 -6.11 -19.68
CA ALA A 176 -13.50 -6.34 -20.33
C ALA A 176 -13.25 -5.39 -21.53
N SER A 177 -14.30 -4.98 -22.24
CA SER A 177 -14.21 -4.00 -23.33
C SER A 177 -13.93 -2.58 -22.86
N PHE A 178 -13.99 -2.33 -21.55
CA PHE A 178 -13.85 -1.02 -20.92
C PHE A 178 -12.56 -0.96 -20.10
N GLY A 179 -12.46 -1.67 -18.97
CA GLY A 179 -11.25 -1.69 -18.13
C GLY A 179 -10.11 -2.57 -18.68
N GLY A 180 -10.39 -3.43 -19.66
CA GLY A 180 -9.40 -4.34 -20.24
C GLY A 180 -9.23 -5.66 -19.48
N GLY A 181 -8.47 -6.58 -20.09
CA GLY A 181 -8.22 -7.92 -19.55
C GLY A 181 -9.49 -8.77 -19.39
N VAL A 182 -9.47 -9.69 -18.43
CA VAL A 182 -10.58 -10.62 -18.18
C VAL A 182 -11.56 -10.03 -17.16
N ASN A 183 -11.05 -9.22 -16.23
CA ASN A 183 -11.81 -8.74 -15.10
C ASN A 183 -12.19 -7.24 -15.23
N GLY A 184 -11.73 -6.51 -16.24
CA GLY A 184 -12.18 -5.13 -16.50
C GLY A 184 -11.85 -4.14 -15.40
N GLY A 185 -10.72 -4.28 -14.71
CA GLY A 185 -10.30 -3.37 -13.63
C GLY A 185 -10.16 -1.93 -14.11
N TYR A 186 -10.96 -1.02 -13.54
CA TYR A 186 -11.02 0.39 -13.95
C TYR A 186 -10.82 1.35 -12.76
N PRO A 187 -9.59 1.84 -12.55
CA PRO A 187 -9.26 2.79 -11.47
C PRO A 187 -9.91 4.17 -11.61
N LEU A 188 -10.56 4.64 -10.55
CA LEU A 188 -11.22 5.95 -10.46
C LEU A 188 -10.85 6.68 -9.17
N HIS A 189 -10.99 8.00 -9.18
CA HIS A 189 -10.97 8.82 -7.98
C HIS A 189 -11.93 10.02 -8.10
N ALA A 190 -12.37 10.55 -6.95
CA ALA A 190 -13.11 11.78 -6.84
C ALA A 190 -12.61 12.55 -5.60
N TYR A 191 -12.77 13.86 -5.56
CA TYR A 191 -12.34 14.67 -4.42
C TYR A 191 -13.40 15.68 -3.99
N ASN A 192 -13.41 15.97 -2.69
CA ASN A 192 -14.25 17.01 -2.11
C ASN A 192 -13.60 18.38 -2.30
N THR A 193 -14.22 19.23 -3.12
CA THR A 193 -13.73 20.59 -3.43
C THR A 193 -13.76 21.54 -2.24
N LEU A 194 -14.63 21.31 -1.25
CA LEU A 194 -14.78 22.17 -0.07
C LEU A 194 -13.68 21.91 0.96
N GLY A 195 -13.14 20.69 1.01
CA GLY A 195 -12.14 20.27 2.00
C GLY A 195 -12.77 19.55 3.18
N MET A 196 -12.00 19.38 4.25
CA MET A 196 -12.49 18.79 5.50
C MET A 196 -13.54 19.69 6.17
N GLY A 197 -14.58 19.10 6.75
CA GLY A 197 -15.68 19.80 7.43
C GLY A 197 -17.01 19.02 7.42
N GLU A 198 -18.11 19.70 7.68
CA GLU A 198 -19.47 19.11 7.58
C GLU A 198 -19.96 19.02 6.13
N ASP A 199 -19.78 20.09 5.37
CA ASP A 199 -20.21 20.17 3.98
C ASP A 199 -19.22 19.49 3.03
N ALA A 200 -19.76 18.79 2.03
CA ALA A 200 -18.96 18.18 0.98
C ALA A 200 -19.56 18.44 -0.41
N TYR A 201 -18.71 18.86 -1.35
CA TYR A 201 -19.05 18.92 -2.77
C TYR A 201 -18.03 18.12 -3.56
N TRP A 202 -18.45 16.93 -3.96
CA TRP A 202 -17.65 15.98 -4.73
C TRP A 202 -17.71 16.31 -6.20
N VAL A 203 -16.54 16.28 -6.85
CA VAL A 203 -16.49 16.25 -8.31
C VAL A 203 -16.99 14.90 -8.83
N ASP A 204 -17.46 14.88 -10.08
CA ASP A 204 -17.69 13.63 -10.78
C ASP A 204 -16.39 12.80 -10.82
N PRO A 205 -16.48 11.47 -10.79
CA PRO A 205 -15.31 10.60 -10.86
C PRO A 205 -14.42 10.91 -12.06
N VAL A 206 -13.12 10.82 -11.81
CA VAL A 206 -12.05 11.02 -12.79
C VAL A 206 -11.27 9.73 -12.92
N GLN A 207 -10.86 9.41 -14.14
CA GLN A 207 -10.02 8.24 -14.41
C GLN A 207 -8.66 8.37 -13.74
N THR A 208 -8.25 7.34 -13.00
CA THR A 208 -6.92 7.29 -12.38
C THR A 208 -5.87 6.77 -13.36
N ASN A 209 -6.25 5.87 -14.26
CA ASN A 209 -5.37 5.39 -15.32
C ASN A 209 -5.48 6.29 -16.56
N SER A 210 -4.43 7.06 -16.90
CA SER A 210 -4.39 7.90 -18.10
C SER A 210 -4.49 7.07 -19.40
N GLY A 211 -4.08 5.80 -19.34
CA GLY A 211 -4.22 4.80 -20.39
C GLY A 211 -5.67 4.47 -20.77
N CYS A 212 -6.65 4.93 -20.00
CA CYS A 212 -8.07 4.80 -20.30
C CYS A 212 -8.62 5.89 -21.24
N ALA A 213 -7.75 6.73 -21.84
CA ALA A 213 -8.17 7.67 -22.89
C ALA A 213 -8.79 6.96 -24.11
N THR A 214 -8.42 5.69 -24.33
CA THR A 214 -9.08 4.77 -25.25
C THR A 214 -9.45 3.49 -24.52
N TYR A 215 -10.53 2.84 -24.95
CA TYR A 215 -10.97 1.57 -24.36
C TYR A 215 -10.66 0.37 -25.29
N PRO A 216 -10.25 -0.77 -24.73
CA PRO A 216 -9.94 -1.00 -23.32
C PRO A 216 -8.70 -0.21 -22.86
N CYS A 217 -8.60 0.07 -21.55
CA CYS A 217 -7.45 0.76 -20.97
C CYS A 217 -6.11 0.05 -21.22
N ASP A 218 -5.02 0.82 -21.28
CA ASP A 218 -3.64 0.30 -21.38
C ASP A 218 -2.69 0.98 -20.37
N PRO A 219 -2.11 0.27 -19.37
CA PRO A 219 -2.24 -1.16 -19.11
C PRO A 219 -3.67 -1.57 -18.73
N PRO A 220 -4.13 -2.75 -19.17
CA PRO A 220 -5.45 -3.25 -18.88
C PRO A 220 -5.55 -3.86 -17.48
N ASP A 221 -6.80 -3.96 -17.02
CA ASP A 221 -7.18 -4.80 -15.87
C ASP A 221 -6.45 -4.44 -14.58
N LEU A 222 -6.28 -3.14 -14.32
CA LEU A 222 -5.66 -2.63 -13.10
C LEU A 222 -6.60 -2.82 -11.91
N TRP A 223 -6.22 -3.75 -11.04
CA TRP A 223 -6.96 -4.22 -9.87
C TRP A 223 -6.18 -4.00 -8.57
N VAL A 224 -6.84 -4.25 -7.44
CA VAL A 224 -6.25 -4.21 -6.09
C VAL A 224 -5.46 -2.92 -5.83
N GLY A 225 -6.13 -1.78 -5.90
CA GLY A 225 -5.51 -0.47 -5.69
C GLY A 225 -5.06 -0.23 -4.25
N ASN A 226 -3.81 0.19 -4.09
CA ASN A 226 -3.31 0.86 -2.90
C ASN A 226 -2.92 2.30 -3.28
N ALA A 227 -3.73 3.27 -2.86
CA ALA A 227 -3.52 4.66 -3.23
C ALA A 227 -3.47 5.59 -2.02
N THR A 228 -2.68 6.64 -2.13
CA THR A 228 -2.50 7.65 -1.10
C THR A 228 -2.13 9.01 -1.70
N LEU A 229 -2.28 10.05 -0.89
CA LEU A 229 -1.80 11.40 -1.16
C LEU A 229 -0.70 11.71 -0.16
N ILE A 230 0.48 12.10 -0.66
CA ILE A 230 1.59 12.52 0.20
C ILE A 230 1.86 14.02 0.02
N PRO A 231 2.26 14.74 1.08
CA PRO A 231 2.76 16.10 0.95
C PRO A 231 4.11 16.10 0.21
N THR A 232 4.38 17.13 -0.58
CA THR A 232 5.64 17.30 -1.33
C THR A 232 6.47 18.48 -0.85
N GLY A 233 5.90 19.33 0.01
CA GLY A 233 6.49 20.62 0.38
C GLY A 233 6.32 21.73 -0.67
N GLY A 234 5.49 21.51 -1.71
CA GLY A 234 5.15 22.50 -2.72
C GLY A 234 6.07 22.52 -3.95
N GLY A 235 6.01 23.62 -4.71
CA GLY A 235 6.84 23.83 -5.90
C GLY A 235 6.17 23.42 -7.21
N SER A 236 6.96 22.99 -8.19
CA SER A 236 6.45 22.70 -9.56
C SER A 236 5.52 21.49 -9.65
N MET A 237 5.48 20.65 -8.62
CA MET A 237 4.60 19.47 -8.54
C MET A 237 3.29 19.76 -7.78
N GLY A 238 3.14 20.98 -7.22
CA GLY A 238 2.08 21.30 -6.27
C GLY A 238 2.40 20.84 -4.85
N ASP A 239 1.48 21.07 -3.91
CA ASP A 239 1.68 20.82 -2.47
C ASP A 239 1.55 19.34 -2.07
N TYR A 240 0.94 18.52 -2.94
CA TYR A 240 0.73 17.10 -2.72
C TYR A 240 1.06 16.28 -3.97
N LYS A 241 1.18 14.97 -3.80
CA LYS A 241 1.38 14.02 -4.88
C LYS A 241 0.48 12.81 -4.69
N PHE A 242 -0.28 12.49 -5.72
CA PHE A 242 -1.05 11.26 -5.81
C PHE A 242 -0.12 10.11 -6.14
N LEU A 243 -0.25 9.01 -5.41
CA LEU A 243 0.48 7.76 -5.60
C LEU A 243 -0.53 6.62 -5.56
N ALA A 244 -0.49 5.73 -6.53
CA ALA A 244 -1.34 4.54 -6.53
C ALA A 244 -0.65 3.35 -7.18
N ALA A 245 -0.55 2.26 -6.43
CA ALA A 245 -0.11 0.97 -6.94
C ALA A 245 -1.32 0.10 -7.28
N TYR A 246 -1.29 -0.52 -8.45
CA TYR A 246 -2.32 -1.45 -8.92
C TYR A 246 -1.67 -2.74 -9.42
N VAL A 247 -2.26 -3.87 -9.05
CA VAL A 247 -1.88 -5.19 -9.57
C VAL A 247 -2.70 -5.45 -10.83
N SER A 248 -2.05 -5.74 -11.96
CA SER A 248 -2.79 -6.16 -13.16
C SER A 248 -3.27 -7.59 -13.00
N TRP A 249 -4.54 -7.84 -13.30
CA TRP A 249 -5.12 -9.20 -13.38
C TRP A 249 -5.32 -9.67 -14.81
N GLU A 250 -4.68 -9.00 -15.78
CA GLU A 250 -4.67 -9.49 -17.15
C GLU A 250 -4.05 -10.90 -17.20
N ALA A 251 -4.63 -11.77 -18.02
CA ALA A 251 -4.24 -13.17 -18.04
C ALA A 251 -2.79 -13.35 -18.48
N GLY A 252 -1.99 -14.02 -17.65
CA GLY A 252 -0.58 -14.31 -17.95
C GLY A 252 0.38 -13.15 -17.67
N THR A 253 -0.07 -12.08 -17.05
CA THR A 253 0.79 -11.03 -16.48
C THR A 253 0.80 -11.11 -14.96
N TYR A 254 1.97 -10.84 -14.40
CA TYR A 254 2.23 -10.77 -12.96
C TYR A 254 2.86 -9.43 -12.59
N LYS A 255 2.36 -8.39 -13.26
CA LYS A 255 2.90 -7.04 -13.18
C LYS A 255 2.05 -6.17 -12.28
N SER A 256 2.72 -5.36 -11.46
CA SER A 256 2.10 -4.25 -10.76
C SER A 256 2.58 -2.94 -11.35
N TYR A 257 1.67 -1.99 -11.47
CA TYR A 257 1.90 -0.68 -12.05
C TYR A 257 1.74 0.39 -10.98
N MET A 258 2.58 1.42 -11.05
CA MET A 258 2.47 2.60 -10.22
C MET A 258 2.00 3.76 -11.07
N ILE A 259 1.03 4.50 -10.54
CA ILE A 259 0.48 5.73 -11.11
C ILE A 259 0.83 6.86 -10.16
N THR A 260 1.32 7.96 -10.73
CA THR A 260 1.68 9.15 -9.95
C THR A 260 1.11 10.40 -10.59
N SER A 261 0.86 11.45 -9.82
CA SER A 261 0.57 12.77 -10.40
C SER A 261 1.85 13.49 -10.82
N SER A 262 1.82 14.14 -11.98
CA SER A 262 2.78 15.16 -12.41
C SER A 262 2.62 16.44 -11.61
N TYR A 263 1.37 16.80 -11.33
CA TYR A 263 1.00 18.04 -10.67
C TYR A 263 -0.30 17.87 -9.91
N HIS A 264 -0.39 18.48 -8.72
CA HIS A 264 -1.62 18.55 -7.94
C HIS A 264 -1.95 20.00 -7.57
N THR A 265 -3.21 20.41 -7.76
CA THR A 265 -3.68 21.74 -7.34
C THR A 265 -5.13 21.70 -6.90
N ASN A 266 -5.42 22.21 -5.71
CA ASN A 266 -6.80 22.35 -5.21
C ASN A 266 -7.67 21.08 -5.37
N GLY A 267 -7.09 19.90 -5.08
CA GLY A 267 -7.74 18.58 -5.22
C GLY A 267 -7.63 17.95 -6.60
N TYR A 268 -7.34 18.73 -7.65
CA TYR A 268 -7.14 18.21 -9.00
C TYR A 268 -5.78 17.53 -9.14
N ASN A 269 -5.77 16.31 -9.67
CA ASN A 269 -4.57 15.53 -9.98
C ASN A 269 -4.37 15.43 -11.50
N LEU A 270 -3.23 15.92 -12.00
CA LEU A 270 -2.77 15.60 -13.36
C LEU A 270 -1.95 14.32 -13.31
N LEU A 271 -2.52 13.21 -13.77
CA LEU A 271 -1.92 11.87 -13.66
C LEU A 271 -0.96 11.57 -14.81
N ASN A 272 0.12 10.87 -14.47
CA ASN A 272 1.09 10.32 -15.41
C ASN A 272 0.66 8.96 -15.94
N ASP A 273 1.28 8.56 -17.04
CA ASP A 273 1.14 7.20 -17.56
C ASP A 273 1.61 6.17 -16.53
N PRO A 274 0.86 5.06 -16.36
CA PRO A 274 1.27 4.01 -15.44
C PRO A 274 2.61 3.43 -15.87
N TYR A 275 3.53 3.28 -14.93
CA TYR A 275 4.81 2.64 -15.19
C TYR A 275 4.90 1.30 -14.46
N LEU A 276 5.64 0.36 -15.05
CA LEU A 276 5.90 -0.93 -14.43
C LEU A 276 6.65 -0.73 -13.12
N TRP A 277 6.05 -1.16 -12.03
CA TRP A 277 6.61 -0.98 -10.69
C TRP A 277 7.30 -2.25 -10.19
N THR A 278 6.61 -3.39 -10.34
CA THR A 278 7.14 -4.72 -9.98
C THR A 278 6.68 -5.74 -11.02
N ASP A 279 7.50 -6.76 -11.25
CA ASP A 279 7.16 -7.92 -12.08
C ASP A 279 7.57 -9.17 -11.29
N ASP A 280 6.62 -10.07 -11.01
CA ASP A 280 6.95 -11.32 -10.30
C ASP A 280 7.81 -12.26 -11.17
N LEU A 281 7.86 -12.00 -12.49
CA LEU A 281 8.73 -12.67 -13.44
C LEU A 281 9.98 -11.84 -13.78
N GLU A 282 10.39 -10.90 -12.91
CA GLU A 282 11.61 -10.13 -13.09
C GLU A 282 12.83 -11.06 -13.18
N ILE A 283 13.58 -10.90 -14.28
CA ILE A 283 14.79 -11.66 -14.61
C ILE A 283 15.97 -10.68 -14.62
N THR A 284 17.10 -11.12 -14.07
CA THR A 284 18.38 -10.39 -14.07
C THR A 284 19.00 -10.35 -15.48
N ASP A 285 19.99 -9.48 -15.69
CA ASP A 285 20.71 -9.40 -16.97
C ASP A 285 21.38 -10.74 -17.35
N ASP A 286 21.71 -11.56 -16.36
CA ASP A 286 22.34 -12.89 -16.51
C ASP A 286 21.32 -14.01 -16.83
N GLY A 287 20.02 -13.70 -16.83
CA GLY A 287 18.96 -14.64 -17.18
C GLY A 287 18.32 -15.36 -15.99
N ASP A 288 18.74 -15.05 -14.76
CA ASP A 288 18.19 -15.65 -13.54
C ASP A 288 16.94 -14.90 -13.06
N SER A 289 15.88 -15.63 -12.73
CA SER A 289 14.67 -15.06 -12.14
C SER A 289 14.87 -14.72 -10.67
N ILE A 290 14.40 -13.56 -10.22
CA ILE A 290 14.48 -13.17 -8.79
C ILE A 290 13.58 -14.07 -7.93
N PHE A 291 12.40 -14.41 -8.44
CA PHE A 291 11.38 -15.18 -7.74
C PHE A 291 11.05 -16.48 -8.47
N TYR A 292 10.44 -17.44 -7.76
CA TYR A 292 10.06 -18.76 -8.30
C TYR A 292 9.05 -18.68 -9.45
N GLY A 293 8.39 -17.54 -9.58
CA GLY A 293 7.53 -17.18 -10.69
C GLY A 293 6.30 -16.42 -10.24
N GLY A 294 5.38 -16.19 -11.17
CA GLY A 294 4.12 -15.52 -10.92
C GLY A 294 3.32 -16.20 -9.81
N ASN A 295 2.73 -15.39 -8.92
CA ASN A 295 2.00 -15.78 -7.71
C ASN A 295 2.85 -16.36 -6.55
N TYR A 296 4.18 -16.45 -6.69
CA TYR A 296 5.06 -16.81 -5.58
C TYR A 296 5.58 -15.59 -4.81
N VAL A 297 5.07 -14.41 -5.14
CA VAL A 297 5.42 -13.11 -4.56
C VAL A 297 4.16 -12.44 -4.04
N SER A 298 4.28 -11.72 -2.93
CA SER A 298 3.22 -10.85 -2.44
C SER A 298 3.12 -9.61 -3.31
N ASN A 299 1.94 -8.98 -3.30
CA ASN A 299 1.82 -7.60 -3.74
C ASN A 299 2.82 -6.74 -2.96
N GLY A 300 3.39 -5.73 -3.63
CA GLY A 300 4.22 -4.73 -2.98
C GLY A 300 3.38 -3.82 -2.10
N ASP A 301 3.87 -3.57 -0.89
CA ASP A 301 3.40 -2.47 -0.05
C ASP A 301 4.45 -1.37 -0.05
N TYR A 302 4.02 -0.11 0.08
CA TYR A 302 4.93 1.02 -0.03
C TYR A 302 4.58 2.16 0.92
N HIS A 303 5.62 2.89 1.29
CA HIS A 303 5.47 4.15 2.00
C HIS A 303 6.51 5.13 1.52
N ILE A 304 6.08 6.36 1.24
CA ILE A 304 6.95 7.46 0.83
C ILE A 304 6.71 8.63 1.79
N ASN A 305 7.79 9.17 2.35
CA ASN A 305 7.69 10.34 3.23
C ASN A 305 7.62 11.65 2.45
N ALA A 306 7.48 12.78 3.17
CA ALA A 306 7.36 14.11 2.58
C ALA A 306 8.62 14.54 1.80
N GLU A 307 9.78 14.01 2.17
CA GLU A 307 11.06 14.21 1.50
C GLU A 307 11.21 13.33 0.24
N GLY A 308 10.21 12.52 -0.06
CA GLY A 308 10.18 11.60 -1.20
C GLY A 308 11.12 10.40 -1.08
N LEU A 309 11.66 10.18 0.10
CA LEU A 309 12.31 8.92 0.45
C LEU A 309 11.21 7.90 0.75
N GLY A 310 11.19 6.84 -0.04
CA GLY A 310 10.23 5.77 0.11
C GLY A 310 10.85 4.40 -0.02
N TYR A 311 10.15 3.43 0.57
CA TYR A 311 10.50 2.03 0.51
C TYR A 311 9.28 1.26 0.02
N MET A 312 9.53 0.30 -0.86
CA MET A 312 8.60 -0.74 -1.25
C MET A 312 9.12 -2.06 -0.66
N VAL A 313 8.22 -2.87 -0.11
CA VAL A 313 8.53 -4.20 0.39
C VAL A 313 7.64 -5.24 -0.28
N GLN A 314 8.25 -6.31 -0.75
CA GLN A 314 7.60 -7.53 -1.21
C GLN A 314 8.16 -8.74 -0.46
N VAL A 315 7.34 -9.76 -0.27
CA VAL A 315 7.75 -11.05 0.27
C VAL A 315 7.51 -12.09 -0.79
N GLY A 316 8.53 -12.87 -1.13
CA GLY A 316 8.39 -13.89 -2.16
C GLY A 316 9.28 -15.09 -1.89
N TRP A 317 9.02 -16.16 -2.63
CA TRP A 317 9.93 -17.30 -2.70
C TRP A 317 11.05 -16.99 -3.69
N PRO A 318 12.28 -16.78 -3.21
CA PRO A 318 13.38 -16.42 -4.08
C PRO A 318 13.74 -17.62 -4.98
N ASN A 319 14.04 -17.35 -6.25
CA ASN A 319 14.55 -18.38 -7.17
C ASN A 319 16.02 -18.15 -7.46
N LEU A 320 16.81 -18.20 -6.39
CA LEU A 320 18.27 -18.10 -6.45
C LEU A 320 18.85 -19.46 -6.85
N THR A 321 18.48 -19.97 -8.02
CA THR A 321 19.23 -21.06 -8.64
C THR A 321 20.39 -20.42 -9.39
N ASP A 322 21.57 -20.47 -8.76
CA ASP A 322 22.85 -20.09 -9.36
C ASP A 322 23.08 -20.89 -10.65
N TYR A 323 23.06 -20.22 -11.80
CA TYR A 323 23.38 -20.85 -13.09
C TYR A 323 24.88 -21.19 -13.22
N ASP A 324 25.76 -20.55 -12.44
CA ASP A 324 27.21 -20.71 -12.53
C ASP A 324 27.76 -21.93 -11.76
N GLY A 325 26.91 -22.64 -11.00
CA GLY A 325 27.29 -23.90 -10.34
C GLY A 325 28.39 -23.76 -9.29
N ASP A 326 28.54 -22.57 -8.69
CA ASP A 326 29.44 -22.34 -7.56
C ASP A 326 28.66 -22.55 -6.26
N ASP A 327 28.60 -23.82 -5.85
CA ASP A 327 27.97 -24.34 -4.63
C ASP A 327 28.63 -23.87 -3.31
N THR A 328 29.31 -22.73 -3.28
CA THR A 328 30.08 -22.35 -2.09
C THR A 328 29.30 -21.63 -0.99
N ASP A 329 28.05 -21.17 -1.16
CA ASP A 329 27.20 -20.74 -0.02
C ASP A 329 25.68 -20.50 -0.27
N VAL A 330 25.07 -20.87 -1.41
CA VAL A 330 23.64 -20.53 -1.69
C VAL A 330 22.71 -21.74 -1.98
N GLY A 331 23.26 -22.95 -2.07
CA GLY A 331 22.54 -24.17 -2.51
C GLY A 331 21.51 -24.78 -1.55
N GLU A 332 21.43 -24.35 -0.28
CA GLU A 332 20.47 -24.94 0.69
C GLU A 332 19.31 -23.99 1.10
N LEU A 333 19.25 -22.76 0.58
CA LEU A 333 18.41 -21.70 1.16
C LEU A 333 17.16 -21.30 0.37
N SER A 334 16.90 -21.87 -0.82
CA SER A 334 15.86 -21.39 -1.75
C SER A 334 14.47 -22.03 -1.61
N PHE A 335 14.33 -23.22 -1.00
CA PHE A 335 13.04 -23.95 -0.98
C PHE A 335 12.19 -23.78 0.27
N TRP A 336 12.77 -23.32 1.40
CA TRP A 336 12.09 -23.35 2.71
C TRP A 336 11.95 -21.98 3.39
N ALA A 337 12.49 -20.91 2.80
CA ALA A 337 12.42 -19.57 3.36
C ALA A 337 11.86 -18.56 2.36
N GLN A 338 11.00 -17.68 2.87
CA GLN A 338 10.56 -16.48 2.17
C GLN A 338 11.64 -15.39 2.30
N GLY A 339 11.92 -14.67 1.21
CA GLY A 339 12.81 -13.51 1.20
C GLY A 339 12.01 -12.21 1.29
N PHE A 340 12.59 -11.19 1.95
CA PHE A 340 12.10 -9.82 1.86
C PHE A 340 12.86 -9.09 0.77
N PHE A 341 12.12 -8.55 -0.17
CA PHE A 341 12.64 -7.74 -1.24
C PHE A 341 12.29 -6.27 -0.98
N ILE A 342 13.31 -5.41 -0.97
CA ILE A 342 13.14 -3.99 -0.65
C ILE A 342 13.68 -3.15 -1.81
N LYS A 343 12.81 -2.32 -2.41
CA LYS A 343 13.22 -1.26 -3.35
C LYS A 343 13.11 0.09 -2.63
N GLN A 344 14.13 0.93 -2.76
CA GLN A 344 14.11 2.31 -2.28
C GLN A 344 13.86 3.25 -3.46
N THR A 345 13.19 4.38 -3.24
CA THR A 345 13.13 5.45 -4.24
C THR A 345 14.54 5.92 -4.60
N GLU A 346 14.80 6.15 -5.88
CA GLU A 346 15.97 6.95 -6.26
C GLU A 346 15.85 8.31 -5.55
N VAL A 347 16.95 8.84 -5.03
CA VAL A 347 16.94 10.17 -4.40
C VAL A 347 16.70 11.22 -5.49
N VAL A 348 15.43 11.52 -5.79
CA VAL A 348 15.01 12.49 -6.80
C VAL A 348 14.88 13.91 -6.23
N PHE A 349 14.97 14.09 -4.91
CA PHE A 349 14.93 15.41 -4.27
C PHE A 349 16.35 15.94 -4.06
N ASN A 350 16.86 16.71 -5.02
CA ASN A 350 18.09 17.48 -4.89
C ASN A 350 17.98 18.47 -3.73
N VAL A 351 18.60 18.14 -2.59
CA VAL A 351 18.96 19.11 -1.56
C VAL A 351 20.33 19.71 -1.94
N PRO A 352 20.55 21.03 -1.81
CA PRO A 352 21.70 21.71 -2.41
C PRO A 352 23.03 21.24 -1.83
N GLU A 353 24.06 21.27 -2.69
CA GLU A 353 25.47 21.00 -2.40
C GLU A 353 25.92 21.45 -1.00
N LYS A 354 26.24 20.48 -0.14
CA LYS A 354 27.50 20.35 0.60
C LYS A 354 27.39 19.29 1.68
N PHE A 355 28.05 18.15 1.50
CA PHE A 355 28.97 17.55 2.48
C PHE A 355 29.77 16.44 1.78
N THR A 356 31.07 16.66 1.62
CA THR A 356 32.00 15.76 0.93
C THR A 356 32.48 14.62 1.83
N THR A 357 32.39 13.40 1.29
CA THR A 357 33.25 12.21 1.39
C THR A 357 34.07 11.94 2.66
N ALA A 358 33.80 10.80 3.33
CA ALA A 358 34.77 9.72 3.55
C ALA A 358 34.18 8.56 4.38
N SER A 359 34.55 7.33 4.00
CA SER A 359 34.34 6.03 4.66
C SER A 359 33.00 5.32 4.46
N CYS A 360 32.97 4.43 3.46
CA CYS A 360 32.67 3.01 3.65
C CYS A 360 33.05 2.26 2.37
N ASP A 361 34.28 1.76 2.34
CA ASP A 361 34.72 0.72 1.41
C ASP A 361 34.06 -0.60 1.84
N ALA A 362 33.04 -1.04 1.10
CA ALA A 362 32.63 -2.43 1.06
C ALA A 362 32.14 -2.73 -0.36
N LYS A 363 32.84 -3.65 -1.02
CA LYS A 363 32.68 -4.02 -2.42
C LYS A 363 31.24 -4.47 -2.73
N ALA A 364 30.53 -3.67 -3.53
CA ALA A 364 29.39 -4.12 -4.31
C ALA A 364 29.90 -4.53 -5.70
N ALA A 365 29.67 -5.79 -6.09
CA ALA A 365 29.79 -6.19 -7.49
C ALA A 365 28.58 -5.62 -8.24
N ASN A 366 28.87 -5.02 -9.39
CA ASN A 366 27.94 -4.25 -10.20
C ASN A 366 26.77 -5.10 -10.72
N LEU A 367 25.54 -4.68 -10.41
CA LEU A 367 24.37 -4.83 -11.28
C LEU A 367 23.78 -3.42 -11.47
N PHE A 368 22.95 -3.25 -12.51
CA PHE A 368 22.18 -2.05 -12.89
C PHE A 368 22.70 -1.28 -14.12
N PHE A 369 22.10 -1.61 -15.27
CA PHE A 369 21.83 -0.67 -16.35
C PHE A 369 20.32 -0.33 -16.40
N ALA A 370 19.77 0.21 -15.32
CA ALA A 370 18.47 0.89 -15.31
C ALA A 370 18.26 1.72 -14.02
N GLY A 371 19.14 2.68 -13.71
CA GLY A 371 18.88 3.78 -12.77
C GLY A 371 18.67 3.48 -11.27
N LEU A 372 18.13 2.34 -10.88
CA LEU A 372 17.59 2.03 -9.55
C LEU A 372 18.55 1.17 -8.72
N ASN A 373 18.69 1.44 -7.41
CA ASN A 373 19.45 0.59 -6.48
C ASN A 373 18.49 -0.21 -5.57
N GLY A 374 18.48 -1.53 -5.66
CA GLY A 374 17.69 -2.43 -4.79
C GLY A 374 18.55 -3.27 -3.83
N ILE A 375 18.00 -3.72 -2.69
CA ILE A 375 18.65 -4.63 -1.72
C ILE A 375 17.70 -5.78 -1.37
N LEU A 376 18.17 -7.02 -1.48
CA LEU A 376 17.47 -8.23 -1.02
C LEU A 376 17.95 -8.57 0.41
N VAL A 377 17.01 -8.76 1.35
CA VAL A 377 17.32 -9.15 2.74
C VAL A 377 16.56 -10.41 3.12
N ILE A 378 17.27 -11.46 3.51
CA ILE A 378 16.68 -12.74 3.93
C ILE A 378 16.71 -12.83 5.45
N PHE A 379 15.54 -12.95 6.10
CA PHE A 379 15.42 -13.13 7.55
C PHE A 379 14.98 -14.56 7.89
N PHE A 380 15.69 -15.21 8.82
CA PHE A 380 15.27 -16.48 9.40
C PHE A 380 14.42 -16.24 10.65
N ILE A 381 13.12 -16.52 10.56
CA ILE A 381 12.30 -16.73 11.77
C ILE A 381 12.29 -18.24 12.02
N SER A 382 13.19 -18.70 12.91
CA SER A 382 13.13 -20.07 13.41
C SER A 382 11.94 -20.18 14.37
N LEU A 383 10.80 -20.65 13.85
CA LEU A 383 9.68 -21.05 14.70
C LEU A 383 10.02 -22.40 15.32
N THR A 384 10.76 -22.38 16.43
CA THR A 384 10.94 -23.60 17.24
C THR A 384 9.62 -23.86 17.97
N ILE A 385 8.79 -24.71 17.38
CA ILE A 385 7.60 -25.25 18.04
C ILE A 385 8.09 -26.22 19.13
N PHE A 386 7.79 -25.91 20.39
CA PHE A 386 7.88 -26.88 21.50
C PHE A 386 6.54 -27.59 21.68
#